data_AF-A0A927V913-F1
#
_entry.id   AF-A0A927V913-F1
#
_cell.length_a   1.000
_cell.length_b   1.000
_cell.length_c   1.000
_cell.angle_alpha   90.00
_cell.angle_beta   90.00
_cell.angle_gamma   90.00
#
_symmetry.space_group_name_H-M   'P 1'
#
loop_
_entity.id
_entity.type
_entity.pdbx_description
1 polymer ?
#
loop_
_entity_poly.entity_id
_entity_poly.type
_entity_poly.pdbx_seq_one_letter_code
_entity_poly.pdbx_strand_id
1 'polypeptide(L)'
;MNNTTKGQYELARKMLTGHIDIDEVVLMSGLSKEIVEQLNEEINPKNSEVQMLKDLDTVDLNIGQILFDNLPAEDESEGFHK
;
A
#
# COMPACT_ATOMS: atom_id res chain seq x y z
N MET A 1 12.68 -24.76 14.56
CA MET A 1 11.43 -24.30 15.23
C MET A 1 10.84 -25.45 16.02
N ASN A 2 10.51 -25.23 17.30
CA ASN A 2 9.82 -26.23 18.13
C ASN A 2 8.35 -26.39 17.68
N ASN A 3 7.75 -27.54 17.97
CA ASN A 3 6.37 -27.87 17.59
C ASN A 3 5.36 -26.87 18.15
N THR A 4 5.58 -26.37 19.36
CA THR A 4 4.76 -25.33 20.00
C THR A 4 4.75 -24.03 19.19
N THR A 5 5.92 -23.60 18.71
CA THR A 5 6.04 -22.37 17.91
C THR A 5 5.27 -22.50 16.60
N LYS A 6 5.36 -23.64 15.92
CA LYS A 6 4.56 -23.87 14.69
C LYS A 6 3.06 -23.76 14.95
N GLY A 7 2.59 -24.33 16.06
CA GLY A 7 1.18 -24.24 16.45
C GLY A 7 0.71 -22.81 16.70
N GLN A 8 1.54 -21.97 17.33
CA GLN A 8 1.23 -20.54 17.55
C GLN A 8 1.09 -19.78 16.23
N TYR A 9 1.99 -20.05 15.27
CA TYR A 9 1.94 -19.44 13.93
C TYR A 9 0.71 -19.89 13.14
N GLU A 10 0.36 -21.19 13.17
CA GLU A 10 -0.84 -21.69 12.49
C GLU A 10 -2.12 -21.12 13.09
N LEU A 11 -2.19 -21.01 14.42
CA LEU A 11 -3.31 -20.40 15.13
C LEU A 11 -3.47 -18.94 14.72
N ALA A 12 -2.39 -18.16 14.79
CA ALA A 12 -2.38 -16.75 14.40
C ALA A 12 -2.81 -16.57 12.94
N ARG A 13 -2.31 -17.40 12.02
CA ARG A 13 -2.72 -17.37 10.60
C ARG A 13 -4.22 -17.59 10.43
N LYS A 14 -4.80 -18.61 11.08
CA LYS A 14 -6.25 -18.88 11.00
C LYS A 14 -7.09 -17.74 11.57
N MET A 15 -6.65 -17.13 12.68
CA MET A 15 -7.33 -16.00 13.30
C MET A 15 -7.30 -14.76 12.41
N LEU A 16 -6.15 -14.44 11.82
CA LEU A 16 -6.00 -13.32 10.89
C LEU A 16 -6.81 -13.52 9.59
N THR A 17 -6.86 -14.75 9.05
CA THR A 17 -7.77 -15.09 7.95
C THR A 17 -9.24 -14.93 8.37
N GLY A 18 -9.56 -15.19 9.64
CA GLY A 18 -10.86 -14.92 10.24
C GLY A 18 -11.16 -13.45 10.51
N HIS A 19 -10.26 -12.53 10.13
CA HIS A 19 -10.37 -11.08 10.36
C HIS A 19 -10.46 -10.70 11.84
N ILE A 20 -9.82 -11.48 12.73
CA ILE A 20 -9.67 -11.14 14.15
C ILE A 20 -8.63 -10.02 14.30
N ASP A 21 -8.88 -9.09 15.21
CA ASP A 21 -8.01 -7.95 15.48
C ASP A 21 -6.60 -8.38 15.92
N ILE A 22 -5.58 -7.65 15.46
CA ILE A 22 -4.15 -7.95 15.71
C ILE A 22 -3.86 -8.07 17.20
N ASP A 23 -4.37 -7.16 18.04
CA ASP A 23 -4.11 -7.16 19.47
C ASP A 23 -4.71 -8.40 20.18
N GLU A 24 -5.85 -8.90 19.68
CA GLU A 24 -6.47 -10.13 20.19
C GLU A 24 -5.70 -11.38 19.72
N VAL A 25 -5.21 -11.38 18.47
CA VAL A 25 -4.33 -12.45 17.97
C VAL A 25 -3.02 -12.52 18.73
N VAL A 26 -2.41 -11.39 19.08
CA VAL A 26 -1.20 -11.32 19.92
C VAL A 26 -1.45 -11.97 21.28
N LEU A 27 -2.56 -11.59 21.93
CA LEU A 27 -2.94 -12.14 23.22
C LEU A 27 -3.16 -13.67 23.17
N MET A 28 -3.84 -14.15 22.13
CA MET A 28 -4.27 -15.54 22.01
C MET A 28 -3.18 -16.49 21.49
N SER A 29 -2.33 -16.02 20.58
CA SER A 29 -1.23 -16.80 20.01
C SER A 29 0.04 -16.77 20.88
N GLY A 30 0.20 -15.73 21.70
CA GLY A 30 1.41 -15.49 22.47
C GLY A 30 2.62 -15.11 21.61
N LEU A 31 2.40 -14.75 20.34
CA LEU A 31 3.43 -14.19 19.45
C LEU A 31 3.59 -12.69 19.72
N SER A 32 4.74 -12.12 19.35
CA SER A 32 4.93 -10.68 19.44
C SER A 32 4.07 -9.95 18.40
N LYS A 33 3.71 -8.70 18.70
CA LYS A 33 2.94 -7.84 17.80
C LYS A 33 3.57 -7.72 16.40
N GLU A 34 4.89 -7.53 16.35
CA GLU A 34 5.66 -7.45 15.11
C GLU A 34 5.48 -8.70 14.21
N ILE A 35 5.48 -9.90 14.80
CA ILE A 35 5.28 -11.15 14.04
C ILE A 35 3.85 -11.23 13.51
N VAL A 36 2.86 -10.85 14.32
CA VAL A 36 1.45 -10.89 13.94
C VAL A 36 1.15 -9.86 12.84
N GLU A 37 1.75 -8.68 12.89
CA GLU A 37 1.64 -7.65 11.85
C GLU A 37 2.23 -8.14 10.52
N GLN A 38 3.43 -8.73 10.54
CA GLN A 38 4.04 -9.34 9.34
C GLN A 38 3.15 -10.44 8.75
N LEU A 39 2.58 -11.31 9.60
CA LEU A 39 1.64 -12.34 9.14
C LEU A 39 0.36 -11.74 8.54
N ASN A 40 -0.12 -10.63 9.09
CA ASN A 40 -1.31 -9.95 8.55
C ASN A 40 -1.03 -9.34 7.17
N GLU A 41 0.15 -8.75 6.96
CA GLU A 41 0.59 -8.24 5.66
C GLU A 41 0.74 -9.37 4.62
N GLU A 42 1.27 -10.53 5.01
CA GLU A 42 1.36 -11.72 4.15
C GLU A 42 -0.02 -12.23 3.73
N ILE A 43 -1.00 -12.25 4.65
CA ILE A 43 -2.34 -12.80 4.40
C ILE A 43 -3.23 -11.81 3.65
N ASN A 44 -3.11 -10.52 3.97
CA ASN A 44 -3.93 -9.44 3.43
C ASN A 44 -3.06 -8.39 2.70
N PRO A 45 -2.42 -8.74 1.57
CA PRO A 45 -1.51 -7.84 0.86
C PRO A 45 -2.20 -6.57 0.32
N LYS A 46 -3.54 -6.56 0.23
CA LYS A 46 -4.33 -5.43 -0.26
C LYS A 46 -4.26 -4.17 0.61
N ASN A 47 -3.86 -4.27 1.86
CA ASN A 47 -3.71 -3.09 2.71
C ASN A 47 -2.47 -2.25 2.37
N SER A 48 -1.42 -2.83 1.79
CA SER A 48 -0.22 -2.04 1.46
C SER A 48 -0.44 -1.14 0.24
N GLU A 49 -1.14 -1.62 -0.81
CA GLU A 49 -1.50 -0.79 -1.96
C GLU A 49 -2.42 0.37 -1.57
N VAL A 50 -3.39 0.15 -0.68
CA VAL A 50 -4.29 1.21 -0.20
C VAL A 50 -3.55 2.23 0.66
N GLN A 51 -2.53 1.80 1.44
CA GLN A 51 -1.72 2.70 2.25
C GLN A 51 -0.78 3.55 1.37
N MET A 52 -0.18 2.97 0.33
CA MET A 52 0.57 3.71 -0.70
C MET A 52 -0.31 4.72 -1.45
N LEU A 53 -1.57 4.36 -1.75
CA LEU A 53 -2.51 5.27 -2.40
C LEU A 53 -2.96 6.42 -1.48
N LYS A 54 -3.07 6.15 -0.17
CA LYS A 54 -3.39 7.17 0.84
C LYS A 54 -2.28 8.20 1.00
N ASP A 55 -1.02 7.79 0.91
CA ASP A 55 0.11 8.72 0.91
C ASP A 55 0.11 9.57 -0.37
N LEU A 56 -0.24 8.99 -1.52
CA LEU A 56 -0.40 9.72 -2.79
C LEU A 56 -1.50 10.80 -2.75
N ASP A 57 -2.60 10.56 -2.05
CA ASP A 57 -3.71 11.53 -1.91
C ASP A 57 -3.34 12.74 -1.03
N THR A 58 -2.29 12.61 -0.20
CA THR A 58 -1.76 13.73 0.61
C THR A 58 -0.62 14.49 -0.06
N VAL A 59 -0.04 13.94 -1.13
CA VAL A 59 0.90 14.66 -1.96
C VAL A 59 0.07 15.44 -2.98
N ASP A 60 -0.04 16.74 -2.77
CA ASP A 60 -0.47 17.69 -3.81
C ASP A 60 0.61 17.69 -4.91
N LEU A 61 0.60 16.64 -5.73
CA LEU A 61 1.44 16.52 -6.91
C LEU A 61 1.00 17.65 -7.82
N ASN A 62 1.78 18.73 -7.82
CA ASN A 62 1.60 19.88 -8.70
C ASN A 62 1.94 19.48 -10.15
N ILE A 63 1.13 18.59 -10.73
CA ILE A 63 1.27 18.06 -12.10
C ILE A 63 1.09 19.18 -13.14
N GLY A 64 0.55 20.32 -12.71
CA GLY A 64 0.42 21.53 -13.54
C GLY A 64 1.73 21.98 -14.19
N GLN A 65 2.89 21.75 -13.58
CA GLN A 65 4.18 22.11 -14.19
C GLN A 65 4.69 21.09 -15.23
N ILE A 66 4.28 19.83 -15.14
CA ILE A 66 4.77 18.75 -16.01
C ILE A 66 4.00 18.73 -17.36
N LEU A 67 2.79 19.29 -17.41
CA LEU A 67 1.97 19.32 -18.63
C LEU A 67 2.38 20.41 -19.64
N PHE A 68 3.33 21.30 -19.32
CA PHE A 68 3.73 22.42 -20.19
C PHE A 68 5.14 22.33 -20.78
N ASP A 69 5.82 21.20 -20.69
CA ASP A 69 7.14 21.06 -21.31
C ASP A 69 7.02 20.51 -22.75
N ASN A 70 7.13 21.45 -23.71
CA ASN A 70 7.44 21.25 -25.13
C ASN A 70 6.35 20.71 -26.08
N LEU A 71 5.31 21.52 -26.31
CA LEU A 71 4.82 21.67 -27.69
C LEU A 71 5.56 22.85 -28.32
N PRO A 72 6.51 22.64 -29.26
CA PRO A 72 6.90 23.74 -30.14
C PRO A 72 5.64 24.20 -30.86
N ALA A 73 5.28 25.48 -30.72
CA ALA A 73 4.34 26.12 -31.62
C ALA A 73 5.03 26.18 -32.99
N GLU A 74 4.92 25.12 -33.78
CA GLU A 74 5.20 25.20 -35.20
C GLU A 74 4.04 25.98 -35.85
N ASP A 75 4.40 27.18 -36.28
CA ASP A 75 3.56 28.15 -36.98
C ASP A 75 2.78 27.50 -38.13
N GLU A 76 1.49 27.27 -37.93
CA GLU A 76 0.52 27.15 -39.02
C GLU A 76 -0.35 28.42 -39.08
N SER A 77 0.10 29.43 -39.81
CA SER A 77 -0.83 30.26 -40.61
C SER A 77 -0.12 31.02 -41.74
N GLU A 78 -0.52 30.69 -42.95
CA GLU A 78 -0.23 31.38 -44.19
C GLU A 78 -0.81 32.81 -44.22
N GLY A 79 -0.13 33.74 -44.93
CA GLY A 79 -0.84 34.70 -45.81
C GLY A 79 -0.95 36.18 -45.41
N PHE A 80 -0.24 37.01 -46.20
CA PHE A 80 -0.61 38.33 -46.77
C PHE A 80 -0.68 39.65 -45.96
N HIS A 81 -0.19 40.69 -46.67
CA HIS A 81 -0.24 42.17 -46.49
C HIS A 81 0.93 42.77 -45.68
N LYS A 82 1.77 43.67 -46.24
CA LYS A 82 1.50 44.79 -47.16
C LYS A 82 2.73 45.15 -47.99
#